data_AF-A0A1E7FF78-F1
#
_entry.id   AF-A0A1E7FF78-F1
#
_cell.length_a   1.000
_cell.length_b   1.000
_cell.length_c   1.000
_cell.angle_alpha   90.00
_cell.angle_beta   90.00
_cell.angle_gamma   90.00
#
_symmetry.space_group_name_H-M   'P 1'
#
loop_
_entity.id
_entity.type
_entity.pdbx_description
1 polymer ?
#
loop_
_entity_poly.entity_id
_entity_poly.type
_entity_poly.pdbx_seq_one_letter_code
_entity_poly.pdbx_strand_id
1 'polypeptide(L)'
;MVDEAFNLLKPNGGQLWICEMDFESPAYAAQRANPLLFSLVRSTEPYLDEYAESISDLFTYIETKFQHVKVVPATGRHFALVATKGPGPNNNNNVDIGIGMEDLRFDDDGNYRVDDTHLPTFQSKTDETKI
;
A
#
# COMPACT_ATOMS: atom_id res chain seq x y z
N MET A 1 -0.57 -15.95 -5.88
CA MET A 1 0.80 -15.38 -5.82
C MET A 1 1.29 -15.24 -4.38
N VAL A 2 0.50 -14.66 -3.47
CA VAL A 2 0.88 -14.52 -2.04
C VAL A 2 1.18 -15.85 -1.35
N ASP A 3 0.42 -16.92 -1.64
CA ASP A 3 0.71 -18.28 -1.14
C ASP A 3 2.13 -18.76 -1.47
N GLU A 4 2.51 -18.61 -2.74
CA GLU A 4 3.81 -19.06 -3.22
C GLU A 4 4.93 -18.24 -2.58
N ALA A 5 4.75 -16.91 -2.52
CA ALA A 5 5.68 -16.03 -1.83
C ALA A 5 5.84 -16.44 -0.37
N PHE A 6 4.74 -16.68 0.35
CA PHE A 6 4.77 -17.11 1.75
C PHE A 6 5.54 -18.43 1.92
N ASN A 7 5.34 -19.40 1.02
CA ASN A 7 6.02 -20.69 1.08
C ASN A 7 7.53 -20.57 0.89
N LEU A 8 7.99 -19.65 0.04
CA LEU A 8 9.42 -19.39 -0.22
C LEU A 8 10.12 -18.66 0.94
N LEU A 9 9.39 -17.91 1.76
CA LEU A 9 9.97 -17.13 2.85
C LEU A 9 10.47 -18.01 3.99
N LYS A 10 11.65 -17.64 4.52
CA LYS A 10 12.22 -18.26 5.73
C LYS A 10 11.25 -18.11 6.90
N PRO A 11 11.01 -19.18 7.69
CA PRO A 11 10.29 -19.07 8.96
C PRO A 11 10.99 -18.11 9.92
N ASN A 12 10.25 -17.54 10.88
CA ASN A 12 10.77 -16.62 11.90
C ASN A 12 11.44 -15.37 11.32
N GLY A 13 10.73 -14.60 10.49
CA GLY A 13 11.18 -13.27 10.08
C GLY A 13 11.38 -13.03 8.58
N GLY A 14 11.09 -14.00 7.71
CA GLY A 14 11.03 -13.73 6.27
C GLY A 14 9.93 -12.71 5.94
N GLN A 15 10.19 -11.78 5.03
CA GLN A 15 9.28 -10.67 4.74
C GLN A 15 8.80 -10.65 3.29
N LEU A 16 7.53 -10.34 3.10
CA LEU A 16 6.93 -9.95 1.82
C LEU A 16 6.74 -8.43 1.83
N TRP A 17 7.20 -7.78 0.76
CA TRP A 17 7.07 -6.34 0.56
C TRP A 17 6.24 -6.11 -0.70
N ILE A 18 5.19 -5.31 -0.58
CA ILE A 18 4.33 -4.89 -1.69
C ILE A 18 4.30 -3.37 -1.70
N CYS A 19 4.55 -2.76 -2.85
CA CYS A 19 4.42 -1.31 -3.02
C CYS A 19 3.47 -1.06 -4.18
N GLU A 20 2.36 -0.38 -3.93
CA GLU A 20 1.29 -0.18 -4.91
C GLU A 20 0.62 1.18 -4.77
N MET A 21 -0.19 1.53 -5.77
CA MET A 21 -1.03 2.73 -5.72
C MET A 21 -1.99 2.68 -4.54
N ASP A 22 -2.17 3.81 -3.87
CA ASP A 22 -3.09 3.94 -2.75
C ASP A 22 -4.38 4.64 -3.17
N PHE A 23 -5.45 3.85 -3.30
CA PHE A 23 -6.77 4.31 -3.71
C PHE A 23 -7.52 5.08 -2.61
N GLU A 24 -7.04 5.05 -1.38
CA GLU A 24 -7.58 5.84 -0.27
C GLU A 24 -6.80 7.15 -0.08
N SER A 25 -5.73 7.37 -0.86
CA SER A 25 -4.96 8.61 -0.79
C SER A 25 -5.74 9.83 -1.31
N PRO A 26 -5.53 11.02 -0.72
CA PRO A 26 -6.10 12.27 -1.23
C PRO A 26 -5.71 12.56 -2.69
N ALA A 27 -4.52 12.12 -3.10
CA ALA A 27 -4.02 12.33 -4.46
C ALA A 27 -4.78 11.51 -5.50
N TYR A 28 -5.17 10.26 -5.18
CA TYR A 28 -6.04 9.47 -6.04
C TYR A 28 -7.44 10.08 -6.12
N ALA A 29 -8.00 10.55 -4.99
CA ALA A 29 -9.27 11.26 -4.98
C ALA A 29 -9.25 12.50 -5.88
N ALA A 30 -8.16 13.28 -5.83
CA ALA A 30 -7.96 14.45 -6.70
C ALA A 30 -7.84 14.08 -8.18
N GLN A 31 -7.15 12.97 -8.52
CA GLN A 31 -7.09 12.46 -9.89
C GLN A 31 -8.48 12.05 -10.40
N ARG A 32 -9.26 11.33 -9.60
CA ARG A 32 -10.61 10.87 -9.94
C ARG A 32 -11.60 12.03 -10.12
N ALA A 33 -11.39 13.13 -9.42
CA ALA A 33 -12.19 14.35 -9.55
C ALA A 33 -11.95 15.11 -10.88
N ASN A 34 -10.86 14.83 -11.60
CA ASN A 34 -10.57 15.42 -12.91
C ASN A 34 -10.91 14.41 -14.03
N PRO A 35 -12.02 14.59 -14.78
CA PRO A 35 -12.46 13.63 -15.78
C PRO A 35 -11.43 13.35 -16.89
N LEU A 36 -10.64 14.36 -17.28
CA LEU A 36 -9.60 14.21 -18.29
C LEU A 36 -8.48 13.30 -17.77
N LEU A 37 -7.96 13.58 -16.58
CA LEU A 37 -6.89 12.77 -15.99
C LEU A 37 -7.35 11.36 -15.70
N PHE A 38 -8.53 11.20 -15.11
CA PHE A 38 -9.07 9.88 -14.83
C PHE A 38 -9.32 9.07 -16.10
N SER A 39 -9.77 9.71 -17.19
CA SER A 39 -9.91 9.04 -18.50
C SER A 39 -8.58 8.54 -19.06
N LEU A 40 -7.48 9.29 -18.84
CA LEU A 40 -6.15 8.89 -19.26
C LEU A 40 -5.64 7.69 -18.45
N VAL A 41 -5.80 7.71 -17.13
CA VAL A 41 -5.41 6.58 -16.26
C VAL A 41 -6.19 5.32 -16.63
N ARG A 42 -7.53 5.41 -16.80
CA ARG A 42 -8.32 4.24 -17.23
C ARG A 42 -7.97 3.76 -18.65
N SER A 43 -7.43 4.61 -19.51
CA SER A 43 -7.02 4.21 -20.86
C SER A 43 -5.78 3.30 -20.83
N THR A 44 -4.93 3.45 -19.81
CA THR A 44 -3.76 2.59 -19.59
C THR A 44 -4.07 1.42 -18.66
N GLU A 45 -5.10 1.55 -17.81
CA GLU A 45 -5.51 0.54 -16.83
C GLU A 45 -7.01 0.22 -16.96
N PRO A 46 -7.41 -0.68 -17.88
CA PRO A 46 -8.82 -0.92 -18.19
C PRO A 46 -9.61 -1.55 -17.02
N TYR A 47 -8.92 -2.20 -16.08
CA TYR A 47 -9.48 -2.84 -14.88
C TYR A 47 -9.20 -2.05 -13.60
N LEU A 48 -8.88 -0.75 -13.70
CA LEU A 48 -8.51 0.09 -12.56
C LEU A 48 -9.53 0.04 -11.42
N ASP A 49 -10.83 0.09 -11.75
CA ASP A 49 -11.89 0.08 -10.73
C ASP A 49 -11.95 -1.27 -9.99
N GLU A 50 -11.90 -2.40 -10.70
CA GLU A 50 -11.85 -3.75 -10.11
C GLU A 50 -10.58 -3.93 -9.26
N TYR A 51 -9.45 -3.43 -9.76
CA TYR A 51 -8.19 -3.46 -9.07
C TYR A 51 -8.26 -2.66 -7.75
N ALA A 52 -8.81 -1.45 -7.79
CA ALA A 52 -8.98 -0.60 -6.62
C ALA A 52 -9.87 -1.24 -5.54
N GLU A 53 -10.97 -1.88 -5.95
CA GLU A 53 -11.87 -2.59 -5.03
C GLU A 53 -11.20 -3.81 -4.38
N SER A 54 -10.26 -4.46 -5.08
CA SER A 54 -9.61 -5.69 -4.60
C SER A 54 -8.48 -5.49 -3.56
N ILE A 55 -8.03 -4.26 -3.32
CA ILE A 55 -6.90 -4.00 -2.40
C ILE A 55 -7.24 -4.36 -0.94
N SER A 56 -8.48 -4.13 -0.50
CA SER A 56 -8.93 -4.48 0.85
C SER A 56 -8.95 -6.00 1.08
N ASP A 57 -9.34 -6.77 0.05
CA ASP A 57 -9.30 -8.23 0.05
C ASP A 57 -7.85 -8.74 0.13
N LEU A 58 -6.91 -8.09 -0.57
CA LEU A 58 -5.49 -8.40 -0.49
C LEU A 58 -4.94 -8.20 0.92
N PHE A 59 -5.25 -7.08 1.58
CA PHE A 59 -4.82 -6.80 2.95
C PHE A 59 -5.36 -7.85 3.92
N THR A 60 -6.66 -8.11 3.86
CA THR A 60 -7.32 -9.14 4.67
C THR A 60 -6.65 -10.51 4.47
N TYR A 61 -6.40 -10.89 3.22
CA TYR A 61 -5.78 -12.17 2.91
C TYR A 61 -4.33 -12.28 3.44
N ILE A 62 -3.54 -11.21 3.32
CA ILE A 62 -2.17 -11.18 3.86
C ILE A 62 -2.19 -11.28 5.39
N GLU A 63 -3.09 -10.55 6.05
CA GLU A 63 -3.27 -10.60 7.51
C GLU A 63 -3.61 -12.01 8.00
N THR A 64 -4.36 -12.81 7.21
CA THR A 64 -4.64 -14.21 7.58
C THR A 64 -3.42 -15.13 7.57
N LYS A 65 -2.32 -14.74 6.92
CA LYS A 65 -1.14 -15.60 6.72
C LYS A 65 0.09 -15.13 7.47
N PHE A 66 0.29 -13.82 7.55
CA PHE A 66 1.47 -13.23 8.13
C PHE A 66 1.19 -12.82 9.57
N GLN A 67 2.22 -12.91 10.41
CA GLN A 67 2.06 -12.66 11.84
C GLN A 67 2.06 -11.16 12.15
N HIS A 68 2.86 -10.40 11.40
CA HIS A 68 2.91 -8.95 11.51
C HIS A 68 2.73 -8.34 10.14
N VAL A 69 1.76 -7.46 9.99
CA VAL A 69 1.54 -6.70 8.78
C VAL A 69 1.60 -5.23 9.13
N LYS A 70 2.38 -4.46 8.36
CA LYS A 70 2.42 -3.00 8.47
C LYS A 70 2.13 -2.41 7.12
N VAL A 71 1.25 -1.43 7.08
CA VAL A 71 0.99 -0.64 5.87
C VAL A 71 1.43 0.77 6.16
N VAL A 72 2.34 1.30 5.35
CA VAL A 72 2.90 2.65 5.51
C VAL A 72 2.69 3.45 4.23
N PRO A 73 2.51 4.77 4.31
CA PRO A 73 2.47 5.60 3.12
C PRO A 73 3.90 5.74 2.59
N ALA A 74 4.14 5.28 1.36
CA ALA A 74 5.45 5.38 0.71
C ALA A 74 5.63 6.74 0.03
N THR A 75 4.53 7.26 -0.55
CA THR A 75 4.41 8.60 -1.15
C THR A 75 2.97 9.07 -0.94
N GLY A 76 2.63 10.32 -1.28
CA GLY A 76 1.23 10.77 -1.26
C GLY A 76 0.29 10.06 -2.25
N ARG A 77 0.77 9.09 -3.05
CA ARG A 77 0.01 8.30 -4.03
C ARG A 77 0.14 6.78 -3.88
N HIS A 78 1.02 6.31 -3.01
CA HIS A 78 1.40 4.89 -2.95
C HIS A 78 1.61 4.47 -1.50
N PHE A 79 1.26 3.23 -1.18
CA PHE A 79 1.59 2.60 0.08
C PHE A 79 2.72 1.57 -0.09
N ALA A 80 3.37 1.22 1.01
CA ALA A 80 4.18 0.02 1.14
C ALA A 80 3.60 -0.86 2.24
N LEU A 81 3.34 -2.11 1.93
CA LEU A 81 2.93 -3.15 2.86
C LEU A 81 4.13 -4.06 3.13
N VAL A 82 4.43 -4.25 4.41
CA VAL A 82 5.48 -5.16 4.88
C VAL A 82 4.83 -6.22 5.75
N ALA A 83 4.85 -7.46 5.28
CA ALA A 83 4.29 -8.61 5.99
C ALA A 83 5.41 -9.56 6.43
N THR A 84 5.50 -9.87 7.72
CA THR A 84 6.55 -10.69 8.32
C THR A 84 5.99 -12.07 8.71
N LYS A 85 6.65 -13.12 8.21
CA LYS A 85 6.29 -14.51 8.46
C LYS A 85 6.72 -14.92 9.86
N GLY A 86 5.76 -15.39 10.64
CA GLY A 86 6.00 -15.83 12.01
C GLY A 86 6.76 -17.15 12.12
N PRO A 87 6.89 -17.66 13.35
CA PRO A 87 7.31 -19.02 13.58
C PRO A 87 6.39 -19.99 12.85
N GLY A 88 6.98 -20.92 12.09
CA GLY A 88 6.21 -22.02 11.52
C GLY A 88 5.54 -22.84 12.65
N PRO A 89 4.55 -23.68 12.32
CA PRO A 89 3.76 -24.45 13.30
C PRO A 89 4.56 -25.40 14.21
N ASN A 90 5.87 -25.54 13.99
CA ASN A 90 6.77 -26.39 14.79
C ASN A 90 7.57 -25.62 15.86
N ASN A 91 7.33 -24.32 16.07
CA ASN A 91 8.05 -23.53 17.07
C ASN A 91 7.18 -23.32 18.31
N ASN A 92 7.39 -24.14 19.36
CA ASN A 92 6.69 -24.10 20.65
C ASN A 92 6.99 -22.85 21.51
N ASN A 93 7.55 -21.81 20.93
CA ASN A 93 7.81 -20.56 21.64
C ASN A 93 6.52 -19.76 21.64
N ASN A 94 5.75 -19.96 22.71
CA ASN A 94 4.48 -19.32 23.06
C ASN A 94 4.68 -17.83 23.34
N VAL A 95 5.20 -17.09 22.36
CA VAL A 95 5.24 -15.64 22.40
C VAL A 95 3.87 -15.19 21.90
N ASP A 96 3.13 -14.51 22.77
CA ASP A 96 1.95 -13.71 22.39
C ASP A 96 2.41 -12.65 21.40
N ILE A 97 2.41 -13.02 20.12
CA ILE A 97 2.79 -12.14 19.04
C ILE A 97 1.49 -11.73 18.39
N GLY A 98 1.10 -10.47 18.65
CA GLY A 98 -0.15 -9.88 18.18
C GLY A 98 -0.36 -10.16 16.70
N ILE A 99 -1.40 -10.94 16.41
CA ILE A 99 -1.97 -11.05 15.07
C ILE A 99 -2.64 -9.71 14.82
N GLY A 100 -2.12 -8.94 13.87
CA GLY A 100 -2.74 -7.67 13.53
C GLY A 100 -2.00 -6.93 12.43
N MET A 101 -2.78 -6.26 11.60
CA MET A 101 -2.33 -5.24 10.69
C MET A 101 -2.24 -3.89 11.40
N GLU A 102 -1.06 -3.27 11.33
CA GLU A 102 -0.86 -1.88 11.72
C GLU A 102 -0.96 -1.00 10.46
N ASP A 103 -2.06 -0.27 10.32
CA ASP A 103 -2.20 0.72 9.26
C ASP A 103 -1.67 2.07 9.74
N LEU A 104 -0.53 2.46 9.18
CA LEU A 104 0.19 3.68 9.49
C LEU A 104 0.07 4.70 8.36
N ARG A 105 -0.82 4.49 7.37
CA ARG A 105 -1.06 5.43 6.26
C ARG A 105 -1.71 6.72 6.72
N PHE A 106 -2.54 6.65 7.76
CA PHE A 106 -3.28 7.77 8.31
C PHE A 106 -2.76 8.15 9.70
N ASP A 107 -2.84 9.43 10.05
CA ASP A 107 -2.61 9.89 11.43
C ASP A 107 -3.87 9.69 12.30
N ASP A 108 -3.76 10.07 13.58
CA ASP A 108 -4.86 9.93 14.55
C ASP A 108 -6.09 10.79 14.20
N ASP A 109 -5.91 11.81 13.34
CA ASP A 109 -6.97 12.68 12.84
C ASP A 109 -7.58 12.17 11.52
N GLY A 110 -7.06 11.06 10.98
CA GLY A 110 -7.49 10.45 9.73
C GLY A 110 -6.90 11.10 8.47
N ASN A 111 -5.90 11.98 8.60
CA ASN A 111 -5.20 12.54 7.44
C ASN A 111 -4.15 11.57 6.93
N TYR A 112 -3.98 11.53 5.61
CA TYR A 112 -2.91 10.76 4.98
C TYR A 112 -1.56 11.38 5.37
N ARG A 113 -0.65 10.58 5.93
CA ARG A 113 0.55 11.10 6.62
C ARG A 113 1.64 11.64 5.70
N VAL A 114 1.57 11.35 4.39
CA VAL A 114 2.57 11.80 3.42
C VAL A 114 1.90 12.65 2.36
N ASP A 115 2.36 13.90 2.27
CA ASP A 115 1.88 14.82 1.26
C ASP A 115 2.23 14.34 -0.16
N ASP A 116 1.36 14.65 -1.11
CA ASP A 116 1.64 14.44 -2.51
C ASP A 116 2.59 15.53 -3.02
N THR A 117 3.85 15.15 -3.19
CA THR A 117 4.92 16.04 -3.67
C THR A 117 5.04 16.06 -5.20
N HIS A 118 4.13 15.38 -5.93
CA HIS A 118 4.12 15.47 -7.38
C HIS A 118 3.74 16.87 -7.83
N LEU A 119 4.36 17.31 -8.93
CA LEU A 119 4.03 18.58 -9.55
C LEU A 119 2.51 18.65 -9.84
N PRO A 120 1.89 19.82 -9.60
CA PRO A 120 0.57 20.09 -10.14
C PRO A 120 0.54 19.78 -11.64
N THR A 121 -0.59 19.29 -12.12
CA THR A 121 -0.77 18.65 -13.45
C THR A 121 -0.32 19.48 -14.67
N PHE A 122 0.06 20.75 -14.48
CA PHE A 122 0.48 21.68 -15.52
C PHE A 122 1.69 22.54 -15.13
N GLN A 123 2.38 22.22 -14.04
CA GLN A 123 3.65 22.86 -13.68
C GLN A 123 4.83 22.02 -14.15
N SER A 124 5.80 22.68 -14.78
CA SER A 124 7.05 22.05 -15.18
C SER A 124 8.09 22.20 -14.05
N LYS A 125 8.99 21.22 -13.89
CA LYS A 125 10.13 21.34 -12.95
C LYS A 125 11.03 22.55 -13.26
N THR A 126 10.98 23.03 -14.49
CA THR A 126 11.72 24.19 -14.99
C THR A 126 11.20 25.54 -14.48
N ASP A 127 9.97 25.61 -13.98
CA ASP A 127 9.39 26.87 -13.47
C ASP A 127 9.86 27.21 -12.05
N GLU A 128 10.41 26.26 -11.31
CA GLU A 128 10.97 26.47 -9.97
C GLU A 128 12.39 27.07 -9.98
N THR A 129 13.05 27.16 -11.14
CA THR A 129 14.45 27.62 -11.26
C THR A 129 14.60 29.08 -11.71
N LYS A 130 13.56 29.90 -11.60
CA LYS A 130 13.64 31.35 -11.83
C LYS A 130 13.68 32.08 -10.50
N ILE A 131 14.88 32.14 -9.90
CA ILE A 131 15.26 33.13 -8.88
C ILE A 131 16.21 34.13 -9.56
#